data_AF-U1PVS2-F1
#
_entry.id   AF-U1PVS2-F1
#
_cell.length_a   1.000
_cell.length_b   1.000
_cell.length_c   1.000
_cell.angle_alpha   90.00
_cell.angle_beta   90.00
_cell.angle_gamma   90.00
#
_symmetry.space_group_name_H-M   'P 1'
#
loop_
_entity.id
_entity.type
_entity.pdbx_description
1 polymer ?
#
loop_
_entity_poly.entity_id
_entity_poly.type
_entity_poly.pdbx_seq_one_letter_code
_entity_poly.pdbx_strand_id
1 'polypeptide(L)'
;MANRAFVFHLEDAQAVESALRKAADDLRREVEDARKDISGLVSGWSLGWASRQAQIESDGMIDDQAGELASALRKAEAAMKRIARLAHEAEVKNVAILD
;
A
#
# COMPACT_ATOMS: atom_id res chain seq x y z
N MET A 1 21.05 24.01 28.30
CA MET A 1 21.08 23.19 27.07
C MET A 1 19.66 22.68 26.82
N ALA A 2 19.06 22.99 25.68
CA ALA A 2 17.72 22.50 25.38
C ALA A 2 17.81 21.01 25.05
N ASN A 3 17.25 20.18 25.92
CA ASN A 3 17.18 18.73 25.78
C ASN A 3 16.17 18.38 24.66
N ARG A 4 16.55 18.60 23.41
CA ARG A 4 15.76 18.16 22.24
C ARG A 4 16.06 16.68 22.04
N ALA A 5 15.44 15.84 22.86
CA ALA A 5 15.34 14.42 22.55
C ALA A 5 14.57 14.28 21.24
N PHE A 6 15.10 13.52 20.30
CA PHE A 6 14.34 13.05 19.15
C PHE A 6 13.23 12.15 19.72
N VAL A 7 11.99 12.66 19.82
CA VAL A 7 10.85 11.88 20.32
C VAL A 7 10.22 11.20 19.11
N PHE A 8 10.51 9.92 18.92
CA PHE A 8 9.86 9.11 17.91
C PHE A 8 8.84 8.18 18.55
N HIS A 9 7.56 8.39 18.26
CA HIS A 9 6.52 7.51 18.76
C HIS A 9 6.44 6.25 17.89
N LEU A 10 7.02 5.16 18.38
CA LEU A 10 7.04 3.87 17.68
C LEU A 10 5.62 3.38 17.35
N GLU A 11 4.65 3.65 18.22
CA GLU A 11 3.24 3.29 18.02
C GLU A 11 2.62 3.99 16.80
N ASP A 12 2.88 5.30 16.63
CA ASP A 12 2.40 6.07 15.48
C ASP A 12 3.01 5.54 14.17
N ALA A 13 4.29 5.17 14.20
CA ALA A 13 4.98 4.58 13.05
C ALA A 13 4.39 3.22 12.65
N GLN A 14 4.06 2.38 13.63
CA GLN A 14 3.40 1.09 13.40
C GLN A 14 1.97 1.28 12.88
N ALA A 15 1.25 2.31 13.35
CA ALA A 15 -0.07 2.65 12.85
C ALA A 15 -0.01 3.05 11.37
N VAL A 16 0.98 3.86 10.97
CA VAL A 16 1.21 4.23 9.56
C VAL A 16 1.60 3.02 8.71
N GLU A 17 2.51 2.16 9.20
CA GLU A 17 2.87 0.89 8.51
C GLU A 17 1.62 0.04 8.25
N SER A 18 0.80 -0.15 9.28
CA SER A 18 -0.42 -0.95 9.20
C SER A 18 -1.45 -0.35 8.25
N ALA A 19 -1.63 0.97 8.28
CA ALA A 19 -2.54 1.69 7.39
C ALA A 19 -2.13 1.57 5.91
N LEU A 20 -0.83 1.72 5.61
CA LEU A 20 -0.30 1.59 4.24
C LEU A 20 -0.46 0.17 3.70
N ARG A 21 -0.15 -0.84 4.53
CA ARG A 21 -0.38 -2.25 4.20
C ARG A 21 -1.86 -2.49 3.91
N LYS A 22 -2.74 -2.07 4.82
CA LYS A 22 -4.18 -2.28 4.70
C LYS A 22 -4.72 -1.63 3.44
N ALA A 23 -4.32 -0.38 3.14
CA ALA A 23 -4.73 0.31 1.93
C ALA A 23 -4.30 -0.44 0.66
N ALA A 24 -3.10 -1.01 0.63
CA ALA A 24 -2.63 -1.81 -0.50
C ALA A 24 -3.46 -3.10 -0.68
N ASP A 25 -3.77 -3.78 0.42
CA ASP A 25 -4.53 -5.03 0.41
C ASP A 25 -6.00 -4.80 0.04
N ASP A 26 -6.63 -3.77 0.60
CA ASP A 26 -8.01 -3.42 0.31
C ASP A 26 -8.16 -2.96 -1.15
N LEU A 27 -7.23 -2.15 -1.69
CA LEU A 27 -7.23 -1.75 -3.10
C LEU A 27 -7.17 -2.96 -4.05
N ARG A 28 -6.28 -3.93 -3.77
CA ARG A 28 -6.18 -5.13 -4.62
C ARG A 28 -7.44 -5.97 -4.56
N ARG A 29 -8.05 -6.10 -3.38
CA ARG A 29 -9.31 -6.84 -3.20
C ARG A 29 -10.46 -6.17 -3.95
N GLU A 30 -10.65 -4.86 -3.78
CA GLU A 30 -11.73 -4.11 -4.42
C GLU A 30 -11.67 -4.22 -5.96
N VAL A 31 -10.47 -4.12 -6.53
CA VAL A 31 -10.27 -4.24 -7.97
C VAL A 31 -10.49 -5.67 -8.47
N GLU A 32 -10.05 -6.68 -7.71
CA GLU A 32 -10.31 -8.07 -8.03
C GLU A 32 -11.81 -8.40 -8.01
N ASP A 33 -12.53 -7.92 -6.98
CA ASP A 33 -13.96 -8.13 -6.84
C ASP A 33 -14.73 -7.41 -7.96
N ALA A 34 -14.40 -6.15 -8.25
CA ALA A 34 -14.99 -5.42 -9.37
C ALA A 34 -14.79 -6.14 -10.72
N ARG A 35 -13.60 -6.70 -10.96
CA ARG A 35 -13.33 -7.46 -12.19
C ARG A 35 -14.11 -8.78 -12.25
N LYS A 36 -14.30 -9.47 -11.13
CA LYS A 36 -15.15 -10.67 -11.07
C LYS A 36 -16.60 -10.34 -11.41
N ASP A 37 -17.12 -9.24 -10.86
CA ASP A 37 -18.48 -8.78 -11.13
C ASP A 37 -18.67 -8.43 -12.60
N ILE A 38 -17.74 -7.65 -13.17
CA ILE A 38 -17.77 -7.27 -14.59
C ILE A 38 -17.67 -8.51 -15.49
N SER A 39 -16.75 -9.44 -15.20
CA SER A 39 -16.61 -10.70 -15.94
C SER A 39 -17.92 -11.50 -15.96
N GLY A 40 -18.65 -11.52 -14.83
CA GLY A 40 -19.98 -12.09 -14.74
C GLY A 40 -20.99 -11.43 -15.69
N LEU A 41 -21.03 -10.09 -15.70
CA LEU A 41 -21.94 -9.31 -16.54
C LEU A 41 -21.69 -9.45 -18.04
N VAL A 42 -20.42 -9.51 -18.46
CA VAL A 42 -20.05 -9.58 -19.89
C VAL A 42 -19.88 -11.02 -20.40
N SER A 43 -20.04 -12.02 -19.54
CA SER A 43 -19.88 -13.43 -19.90
C SER A 43 -20.77 -13.86 -21.07
N GLY A 44 -21.99 -13.32 -21.16
CA GLY A 44 -22.96 -13.59 -22.23
C GLY A 44 -22.75 -12.80 -23.52
N TRP A 45 -21.81 -11.86 -23.57
CA TRP A 45 -21.52 -11.08 -24.79
C TRP A 45 -20.64 -11.90 -25.72
N SER A 46 -20.73 -11.73 -27.05
CA SER A 46 -19.75 -12.40 -27.92
C SER A 46 -18.36 -11.78 -27.78
N LEU A 47 -17.30 -12.59 -27.80
CA LEU A 47 -15.91 -12.10 -27.83
C LEU A 47 -15.62 -11.19 -29.04
N GLY A 48 -16.35 -11.36 -30.14
CA GLY A 48 -16.19 -10.52 -31.33
C GLY A 48 -16.85 -9.13 -31.21
N TRP A 49 -17.57 -8.84 -30.12
CA TRP A 49 -18.20 -7.54 -29.95
C TRP A 49 -17.18 -6.50 -29.50
N ALA A 50 -17.15 -5.37 -30.20
CA ALA A 50 -16.28 -4.24 -29.87
C ALA A 50 -16.47 -3.77 -28.42
N SER A 51 -17.70 -3.81 -27.90
CA SER A 51 -17.99 -3.48 -26.49
C SER A 51 -17.34 -4.45 -25.50
N ARG A 52 -17.28 -5.75 -25.82
CA ARG A 52 -16.62 -6.74 -24.95
C ARG A 52 -15.11 -6.54 -24.94
N GLN A 53 -14.52 -6.27 -26.10
CA GLN A 53 -13.08 -5.99 -26.20
C GLN A 53 -12.69 -4.71 -25.46
N ALA A 54 -13.46 -3.63 -25.63
CA ALA A 54 -13.25 -2.37 -24.93
C ALA A 54 -13.34 -2.52 -23.40
N GLN A 55 -14.26 -3.37 -22.91
CA GLN A 55 -14.36 -3.67 -21.48
C GLN A 55 -13.11 -4.42 -20.98
N ILE A 56 -12.67 -5.46 -21.70
CA ILE A 56 -11.47 -6.24 -21.33
C ILE A 56 -10.23 -5.35 -21.27
N GLU A 57 -10.07 -4.44 -22.24
CA GLU A 57 -8.95 -3.49 -22.27
C GLU A 57 -9.01 -2.53 -21.07
N SER A 58 -10.19 -1.98 -20.79
CA SER A 58 -10.40 -1.08 -19.65
C SER A 58 -10.13 -1.79 -18.31
N ASP A 59 -10.58 -3.03 -18.16
CA ASP A 59 -10.34 -3.85 -16.96
C ASP A 59 -8.84 -4.12 -16.75
N GLY A 60 -8.10 -4.37 -17.85
CA GLY A 60 -6.64 -4.53 -17.81
C GLY A 60 -5.94 -3.26 -17.35
N MET A 61 -6.28 -2.11 -17.94
CA MET A 61 -5.70 -0.82 -17.57
C MET A 61 -5.96 -0.47 -16.09
N ILE A 62 -7.15 -0.77 -15.57
CA ILE A 62 -7.49 -0.54 -14.16
C ILE A 62 -6.68 -1.47 -13.24
N ASP A 63 -6.56 -2.76 -13.57
CA ASP A 63 -5.77 -3.72 -12.79
C ASP A 63 -4.28 -3.33 -12.72
N ASP A 64 -3.72 -2.88 -13.84
CA ASP A 64 -2.34 -2.41 -13.92
C ASP A 64 -2.11 -1.20 -13.02
N GLN A 65 -2.95 -0.17 -13.12
CA GLN A 65 -2.84 1.03 -12.29
C GLN A 65 -3.07 0.75 -10.81
N ALA A 66 -4.00 -0.14 -10.47
CA ALA A 66 -4.20 -0.59 -9.10
C ALA A 66 -2.99 -1.37 -8.57
N GLY A 67 -2.36 -2.19 -9.40
CA GLY A 67 -1.11 -2.89 -9.08
C GLY A 67 0.04 -1.92 -8.80
N GLU A 68 0.20 -0.89 -9.62
CA GLU A 68 1.21 0.16 -9.43
C GLU A 68 1.00 0.92 -8.11
N LEU A 69 -0.23 1.34 -7.82
CA LEU A 69 -0.56 2.04 -6.57
C LEU A 69 -0.36 1.16 -5.34
N ALA A 70 -0.81 -0.10 -5.38
CA ALA A 70 -0.57 -1.05 -4.29
C ALA A 70 0.94 -1.26 -4.05
N SER A 71 1.73 -1.37 -5.11
CA SER A 71 3.19 -1.45 -5.02
C SER A 71 3.81 -0.20 -4.39
N ALA A 72 3.34 0.99 -4.74
CA ALA A 72 3.78 2.25 -4.13
C ALA A 72 3.47 2.30 -2.63
N LEU A 73 2.27 1.87 -2.21
CA LEU A 73 1.88 1.79 -0.81
C LEU A 73 2.76 0.81 -0.03
N ARG A 74 3.11 -0.35 -0.61
CA ARG A 74 4.06 -1.30 -0.01
C ARG A 74 5.48 -0.74 0.09
N LYS A 75 5.92 0.07 -0.88
CA LYS A 75 7.21 0.78 -0.78
C LYS A 75 7.18 1.82 0.34
N ALA A 76 6.08 2.53 0.51
CA ALA A 76 5.89 3.47 1.61
C ALA A 76 5.89 2.76 2.98
N GLU A 77 5.20 1.62 3.10
CA GLU A 77 5.21 0.74 4.28
C GLU A 77 6.67 0.36 4.65
N ALA A 78 7.44 -0.12 3.67
CA ALA A 78 8.83 -0.51 3.88
C ALA A 78 9.73 0.67 4.28
N ALA A 79 9.49 1.87 3.72
CA ALA A 79 10.21 3.07 4.09
C ALA A 79 9.89 3.49 5.53
N MET A 80 8.62 3.44 5.95
CA MET A 80 8.22 3.74 7.32
C MET A 80 8.85 2.79 8.33
N LYS A 81 8.89 1.49 8.01
CA LYS A 81 9.57 0.48 8.83
C LYS A 81 11.08 0.77 9.01
N ARG A 82 11.74 1.27 7.96
CA ARG A 82 13.14 1.69 8.03
C ARG A 82 13.33 2.92 8.92
N ILE A 83 12.44 3.92 8.81
CA ILE A 83 12.45 5.11 9.67
C ILE A 83 12.27 4.69 11.13
N ALA A 84 11.30 3.82 11.43
CA ALA A 84 11.06 3.33 12.78
C ALA A 84 12.27 2.61 13.39
N ARG A 85 12.96 1.78 12.58
CA ARG A 85 14.19 1.11 13.02
C ARG A 85 15.31 2.11 13.32
N LEU A 86 15.54 3.08 12.43
CA LEU A 86 16.60 4.09 12.61
C LEU A 86 16.35 4.97 13.84
N ALA A 87 15.09 5.33 14.08
CA ALA A 87 14.69 6.08 15.26
C ALA A 87 14.97 5.29 16.55
N HIS A 88 14.55 4.02 16.59
CA HIS A 88 14.80 3.15 17.74
C HIS A 88 16.30 2.96 18.01
N GLU A 89 17.11 2.74 16.96
CA GLU A 89 18.57 2.64 17.09
C GLU A 89 19.21 3.93 17.63
N ALA A 90 18.69 5.10 17.22
CA ALA A 90 19.18 6.39 17.72
C ALA A 90 18.84 6.59 19.19
N GLU A 91 17.64 6.21 19.63
CA GLU A 91 17.23 6.25 21.05
C GLU A 91 18.13 5.35 21.91
N VAL A 92 18.36 4.10 21.48
CA VAL A 92 19.23 3.16 22.20
C VAL A 92 20.67 3.69 22.33
N LYS A 93 21.24 4.24 21.24
CA LYS A 93 22.59 4.83 21.27
C LYS A 93 22.68 6.04 22.19
N ASN A 94 21.66 6.90 22.19
CA ASN A 94 21.66 8.08 23.04
C ASN A 94 21.58 7.73 24.54
N VAL A 95 20.83 6.68 24.90
CA VAL A 95 20.82 6.17 26.28
C VAL A 95 22.18 5.59 26.67
N ALA A 96 22.81 4.80 25.80
CA ALA A 96 24.10 4.19 26.07
C ALA A 96 25.28 5.17 26.18
N ILE A 97 25.13 6.42 25.72
CA ILE A 97 26.14 7.49 25.87
C ILE A 97 25.94 8.28 27.18
N LEU A 98 24.75 8.21 27.78
CA LEU A 98 24.42 8.92 29.01
C LEU A 98 24.75 8.10 30.28
N ASP A 99 24.94 6.79 30.16
CA ASP A 99 25.54 5.91 31.18
C ASP A 99 27.08 5.90 31.09
#